data_AF-A0A2H9LQE6-F1
#
_entry.id   AF-A0A2H9LQE6-F1
#
_cell.length_a   1.000
_cell.length_b   1.000
_cell.length_c   1.000
_cell.angle_alpha   90.00
_cell.angle_beta   90.00
_cell.angle_gamma   90.00
#
_symmetry.space_group_name_H-M   'P 1'
#
loop_
_entity.id
_entity.type
_entity.pdbx_description
1 polymer ?
#
loop_
_entity_poly.entity_id
_entity_poly.type
_entity_poly.pdbx_seq_one_letter_code
_entity_poly.pdbx_strand_id
1 'polypeptide(L)'
;MEPEINPEFEILYEDDDCVAVNKSGNCPAHEGGLYHENTLTRLLEKRFNYRLYPVYRLDRETSGIIVFAKNRNAVKNIKISNKEY
;
A
#
# COMPACT_ATOMS: atom_id res chain seq x y z
N MET A 1 6.82 15.62 14.68
CA MET A 1 7.16 14.18 14.71
C MET A 1 5.94 13.45 14.21
N GLU A 2 6.09 12.48 13.29
CA GLU A 2 4.94 11.72 12.79
C GLU A 2 4.39 10.80 13.89
N PRO A 3 3.07 10.54 13.91
CA PRO A 3 2.49 9.59 14.85
C PRO A 3 3.03 8.17 14.63
N GLU A 4 3.03 7.36 15.69
CA GLU A 4 3.35 5.94 15.59
C GLU A 4 2.29 5.19 14.77
N ILE A 5 2.75 4.20 14.02
CA ILE A 5 1.93 3.32 13.16
C ILE A 5 2.25 1.87 13.50
N ASN A 6 1.36 0.94 13.12
CA ASN A 6 1.76 -0.46 12.99
C ASN A 6 2.34 -0.67 11.58
N PRO A 7 3.65 -0.92 11.42
CA PRO A 7 4.28 -1.10 10.11
C PRO A 7 4.17 -2.54 9.59
N GLU A 8 3.44 -3.43 10.26
CA GLU A 8 3.31 -4.82 9.84
C GLU A 8 2.50 -4.95 8.55
N PHE A 9 3.07 -5.70 7.61
CA PHE A 9 2.40 -6.11 6.40
C PHE A 9 2.93 -7.47 5.94
N GLU A 10 2.09 -8.17 5.21
CA GLU A 10 2.41 -9.43 4.55
C GLU A 10 2.33 -9.21 3.03
N ILE A 11 3.31 -9.72 2.29
CA ILE A 11 3.25 -9.75 0.82
C ILE A 11 2.47 -10.99 0.42
N LEU A 12 1.30 -10.82 -0.19
CA LEU A 12 0.45 -11.91 -0.63
C LEU A 12 0.74 -12.34 -2.06
N TYR A 13 1.18 -11.38 -2.89
CA TYR A 13 1.45 -11.61 -4.30
C TYR A 13 2.45 -10.57 -4.82
N GLU A 14 3.33 -10.99 -5.72
CA GLU A 14 4.28 -10.11 -6.39
C GLU A 14 4.59 -10.65 -7.81
N ASP A 15 4.49 -9.77 -8.80
CA ASP A 15 4.96 -10.03 -10.16
C ASP A 15 5.73 -8.81 -10.71
N ASP A 16 6.00 -8.77 -12.01
CA ASP A 16 6.76 -7.69 -12.65
C ASP A 16 6.00 -6.35 -12.69
N ASP A 17 4.67 -6.38 -12.60
CA ASP A 17 3.82 -5.20 -12.76
C ASP A 17 3.25 -4.68 -11.43
N CYS A 18 3.05 -5.56 -10.43
CA CYS A 18 2.38 -5.22 -9.19
C CYS A 18 2.83 -6.04 -7.97
N VAL A 19 2.42 -5.57 -6.80
CA VAL A 19 2.56 -6.25 -5.52
C VAL A 19 1.26 -6.07 -4.73
N ALA A 20 0.71 -7.16 -4.22
CA ALA A 20 -0.42 -7.15 -3.30
C ALA A 20 0.08 -7.42 -1.88
N VAL A 21 -0.30 -6.56 -0.96
CA VAL A 21 0.08 -6.67 0.45
C VAL A 21 -1.15 -6.65 1.34
N ASN A 22 -1.14 -7.44 2.39
CA ASN A 22 -2.09 -7.32 3.49
C ASN A 22 -1.49 -6.42 4.55
N LYS A 23 -2.09 -5.25 4.80
CA LYS A 23 -1.63 -4.32 5.82
C LYS A 23 -2.35 -4.57 7.15
N SER A 24 -1.65 -4.32 8.25
CA SER A 24 -2.30 -4.19 9.55
C SER A 24 -3.19 -2.94 9.61
N GLY A 25 -4.18 -2.96 10.53
CA GLY A 25 -4.85 -1.73 10.94
C GLY A 25 -3.85 -0.74 11.58
N ASN A 26 -4.21 0.53 11.65
CA ASN A 26 -3.37 1.62 12.18
C ASN A 26 -2.12 1.94 11.32
N CYS A 27 -2.22 1.78 10.00
CA CYS A 27 -1.18 2.18 9.04
C CYS A 27 -1.81 2.95 7.87
N PRO A 28 -1.44 4.23 7.63
CA PRO A 28 -1.88 4.97 6.45
C PRO A 28 -1.32 4.37 5.17
N ALA A 29 -2.14 4.26 4.12
CA ALA A 29 -1.69 3.72 2.84
C ALA A 29 -0.72 4.67 2.10
N HIS A 30 -1.02 5.99 2.10
CA HIS A 30 -0.27 7.04 1.40
C HIS A 30 -0.05 8.27 2.29
N GLU A 31 0.82 9.17 1.84
CA GLU A 31 1.06 10.44 2.51
C GLU A 31 -0.23 11.27 2.62
N GLY A 32 -0.41 11.92 3.76
CA GLY A 32 -1.56 12.77 4.03
C GLY A 32 -1.63 13.24 5.48
N GLY A 33 -2.01 14.50 5.69
CA GLY A 33 -2.14 15.09 7.02
C GLY A 33 -0.81 15.08 7.78
N LEU A 34 -0.75 14.30 8.86
CA LEU A 34 0.41 14.19 9.76
C LEU A 34 1.42 13.10 9.34
N TYR A 35 1.16 12.37 8.26
CA TYR A 35 1.97 11.23 7.83
C TYR A 35 2.61 11.51 6.47
N HIS A 36 3.94 11.42 6.40
CA HIS A 36 4.71 11.50 5.16
C HIS A 36 5.57 10.26 4.99
N GLU A 37 6.40 9.95 5.99
CA GLU A 37 7.33 8.82 5.99
C GLU A 37 6.75 7.56 6.64
N ASN A 38 5.81 7.69 7.57
CA ASN A 38 5.11 6.60 8.25
C ASN A 38 3.85 6.20 7.46
N THR A 39 4.07 5.73 6.24
CA THR A 39 3.02 5.23 5.35
C THR A 39 3.42 3.89 4.75
N LEU A 40 2.44 3.05 4.45
CA LEU A 40 2.69 1.74 3.83
C LEU A 40 3.45 1.88 2.52
N THR A 41 3.11 2.88 1.68
CA THR A 41 3.85 3.16 0.44
C THR A 41 5.32 3.37 0.72
N ARG A 42 5.65 4.28 1.64
CA ARG A 42 7.04 4.63 1.92
C ARG A 42 7.81 3.45 2.53
N LEU A 43 7.16 2.66 3.39
CA LEU A 43 7.75 1.44 3.95
C LEU A 43 8.09 0.43 2.86
N LEU A 44 7.17 0.19 1.92
CA LEU A 44 7.39 -0.73 0.81
C LEU A 44 8.44 -0.20 -0.17
N GLU A 45 8.41 1.08 -0.53
CA GLU A 45 9.42 1.69 -1.40
C GLU A 45 10.83 1.61 -0.80
N LYS A 46 10.96 1.81 0.52
CA LYS A 46 12.23 1.62 1.25
C LYS A 46 12.69 0.17 1.22
N ARG A 47 11.76 -0.78 1.38
CA ARG A 47 12.07 -2.22 1.39
C ARG A 47 12.50 -2.72 0.02
N PHE A 48 11.82 -2.29 -1.04
CA PHE A 48 12.01 -2.80 -2.39
C PHE A 48 12.95 -1.94 -3.26
N ASN A 49 13.29 -0.73 -2.81
CA ASN A 49 14.18 0.20 -3.50
C ASN A 49 13.66 0.62 -4.90
N TYR A 50 12.35 0.71 -5.08
CA TYR A 50 11.72 1.30 -6.27
C TYR A 50 10.40 1.97 -5.88
N ARG A 51 9.87 2.82 -6.78
CA ARG A 51 8.61 3.53 -6.54
C ARG A 51 7.40 2.62 -6.69
N LEU A 52 6.42 2.82 -5.83
CA LEU A 52 5.16 2.10 -5.85
C LEU A 52 3.99 3.07 -5.99
N TYR A 53 2.99 2.64 -6.75
CA TYR A 53 1.79 3.43 -7.00
C TYR A 53 0.59 2.64 -6.49
N PRO A 54 -0.11 3.09 -5.43
CA PRO A 54 -1.34 2.42 -5.05
C PRO A 54 -2.35 2.39 -6.18
N VAL A 55 -3.05 1.28 -6.28
CA VAL A 55 -4.21 1.19 -7.17
C VAL A 55 -5.48 1.62 -6.43
N TYR A 56 -5.59 1.29 -5.14
CA TYR A 56 -6.70 1.69 -4.26
C TYR A 56 -6.20 2.03 -2.85
N ARG A 57 -7.00 2.78 -2.10
CA ARG A 57 -6.69 3.16 -0.72
C ARG A 57 -7.61 2.39 0.23
N LEU A 58 -7.05 1.89 1.32
CA LEU A 58 -7.80 1.53 2.51
C LEU A 58 -7.60 2.62 3.57
N ASP A 59 -8.61 2.81 4.41
CA ASP A 59 -8.50 3.72 5.54
C ASP A 59 -7.41 3.25 6.52
N ARG A 60 -6.88 4.21 7.27
CA ARG A 60 -5.77 3.99 8.21
C ARG A 60 -6.08 2.85 9.18
N GLU A 61 -7.30 2.80 9.69
CA GLU A 61 -7.73 1.89 10.74
C GLU A 61 -8.14 0.50 10.22
N THR A 62 -8.27 0.35 8.90
CA THR A 62 -8.70 -0.89 8.27
C THR A 62 -7.52 -1.81 7.99
N SER A 63 -7.56 -3.06 8.48
CA SER A 63 -6.67 -4.11 7.97
C SER A 63 -7.19 -4.65 6.65
N GLY A 64 -6.30 -5.02 5.73
CA GLY A 64 -6.73 -5.65 4.49
C GLY A 64 -5.74 -5.52 3.35
N ILE A 65 -6.18 -6.01 2.19
CA ILE A 65 -5.36 -6.12 0.99
C ILE A 65 -5.31 -4.77 0.26
N ILE A 66 -4.09 -4.31 -0.03
CA ILE A 66 -3.81 -3.19 -0.92
C ILE A 66 -2.91 -3.68 -2.04
N VAL A 67 -3.23 -3.29 -3.27
CA VAL A 67 -2.39 -3.55 -4.42
C VAL A 67 -1.67 -2.27 -4.83
N PHE A 68 -0.38 -2.42 -5.10
CA PHE A 68 0.49 -1.39 -5.62
C PHE A 68 1.01 -1.81 -6.99
N ALA A 69 1.00 -0.91 -7.95
CA ALA A 69 1.69 -1.06 -9.21
C ALA A 69 3.16 -0.65 -9.08
N LYS A 70 4.06 -1.38 -9.73
CA LYS A 70 5.49 -1.06 -9.82
C LYS A 70 5.78 -0.03 -10.91
N ASN A 71 4.84 0.15 -11.84
CA ASN A 71 4.94 1.13 -12.91
C ASN A 71 3.59 1.86 -13.12
N ARG A 72 3.63 3.11 -13.59
CA ARG A 72 2.43 3.95 -13.76
C ARG A 72 1.48 3.41 -14.84
N ASN A 73 2.00 2.63 -15.79
CA ASN A 73 1.19 2.04 -16.86
C ASN A 73 0.35 0.87 -16.34
N ALA A 74 0.89 0.05 -15.44
CA ALA A 74 0.22 -1.09 -14.82
C ALA A 74 -0.98 -0.66 -13.98
N VAL A 75 -0.95 0.52 -13.34
CA VAL A 75 -2.10 1.08 -12.60
C VAL A 75 -3.38 1.08 -13.45
N LYS A 76 -3.28 1.34 -14.76
CA LYS A 76 -4.46 1.40 -15.65
C LYS A 76 -5.05 0.03 -16.00
N ASN A 77 -4.23 -1.02 -15.92
CA ASN A 77 -4.61 -2.37 -16.33
C ASN A 77 -5.00 -3.26 -15.16
N ILE A 78 -4.64 -2.88 -13.93
CA ILE A 78 -5.01 -3.61 -12.73
C ILE A 78 -6.51 -3.35 -12.44
N LYS A 79 -7.34 -4.33 -12.79
CA LYS A 79 -8.76 -4.36 -12.41
C LYS A 79 -8.92 -5.14 -11.12
N ILE A 80 -9.22 -4.43 -10.03
CA ILE A 80 -9.58 -5.07 -8.76
C ILE A 80 -11.08 -4.94 -8.60
N SER A 81 -11.76 -6.08 -8.54
CA SER A 81 -13.14 -6.16 -8.09
C SER A 81 -13.14 -6.25 -6.56
N ASN A 82 -13.41 -5.12 -5.89
CA ASN A 82 -13.75 -5.15 -4.48
C ASN A 82 -15.06 -5.94 -4.32
N LYS A 83 -14.97 -7.17 -3.81
CA LYS A 83 -16.13 -7.81 -3.18
C LYS A 83 -16.17 -7.31 -1.74
N GLU A 84 -16.88 -6.22 -1.51
CA GLU A 84 -17.42 -5.96 -0.18
C GLU A 84 -18.45 -7.06 0.08
N TYR A 85 -18.22 -7.86 1.12
CA TYR A 85 -19.20 -8.80 1.66
C TYR A 85 -20.08 -8.07 2.66
#